data_AF-A0A4U6D2U7-F1
#
_entry.id   AF-A0A4U6D2U7-F1
#
_cell.length_a   1.000
_cell.length_b   1.000
_cell.length_c   1.000
_cell.angle_alpha   90.00
_cell.angle_beta   90.00
_cell.angle_gamma   90.00
#
_symmetry.space_group_name_H-M   'P 1'
#
loop_
_entity.id
_entity.type
_entity.pdbx_description
1 polymer ?
#
loop_
_entity_poly.entity_id
_entity_poly.type
_entity_poly.pdbx_seq_one_letter_code
_entity_poly.pdbx_strand_id
1 'polypeptide(L)'
;MENKKEFIEIIQQNEGLIFKVARVYTNTKEDERDLYQEIIYQLWKSFASFRRESKLSTWMYRIALNTAIAQLNKEKRKGYQIPIDEILLNKSDVPDTLADERSEVLFAHIKRLSDPEKGIILLYLEGKNYEEIATITGFTATNVGTRLGRIKQKLMSQIN
;
A
#
# COMPACT_ATOMS: atom_id res chain seq x y z
N MET A 1 2.38 -5.76 -28.99
CA MET A 1 2.22 -7.07 -28.32
C MET A 1 3.33 -7.29 -27.28
N GLU A 2 4.59 -6.95 -27.58
CA GLU A 2 5.74 -6.97 -26.65
C GLU A 2 5.45 -6.29 -25.28
N ASN A 3 5.06 -5.01 -25.29
CA ASN A 3 4.84 -4.23 -24.05
C ASN A 3 3.75 -4.81 -23.14
N LYS A 4 2.77 -5.53 -23.71
CA LYS A 4 1.71 -6.17 -22.91
C LYS A 4 2.25 -7.38 -22.16
N LYS A 5 3.10 -8.18 -22.81
CA LYS A 5 3.70 -9.37 -22.21
C LYS A 5 4.68 -8.97 -21.09
N GLU A 6 5.56 -8.02 -21.37
CA GLU A 6 6.50 -7.48 -20.38
C GLU A 6 5.76 -6.91 -19.16
N PHE A 7 4.69 -6.13 -19.38
CA PHE A 7 3.89 -5.61 -18.29
C PHE A 7 3.27 -6.70 -17.43
N ILE A 8 2.69 -7.75 -18.03
CA ILE A 8 2.08 -8.86 -17.29
C ILE A 8 3.13 -9.56 -16.42
N GLU A 9 4.32 -9.85 -16.97
CA GLU A 9 5.41 -10.47 -16.22
C GLU A 9 5.85 -9.61 -15.04
N ILE A 10 5.95 -8.29 -15.24
CA ILE A 10 6.28 -7.33 -14.19
C ILE A 10 5.23 -7.34 -13.07
N ILE A 11 3.94 -7.30 -13.42
CA ILE A 11 2.86 -7.33 -12.44
C ILE A 11 2.88 -8.63 -11.65
N GLN A 12 3.00 -9.79 -12.32
CA GLN A 12 3.04 -11.10 -11.68
C GLN A 12 4.21 -11.23 -10.69
N GLN A 13 5.41 -10.75 -11.06
CA GLN A 13 6.59 -10.78 -10.20
C GLN A 13 6.50 -9.83 -8.99
N ASN A 14 5.63 -8.81 -9.05
CA ASN A 14 5.52 -7.76 -8.04
C ASN A 14 4.10 -7.66 -7.45
N GLU A 15 3.28 -8.70 -7.63
CA GLU A 15 1.86 -8.67 -7.28
C GLU A 15 1.65 -8.46 -5.77
N GLY A 16 2.51 -9.08 -4.95
CA GLY A 16 2.49 -8.93 -3.50
C GLY A 16 2.65 -7.48 -3.02
N LEU A 17 3.38 -6.63 -3.77
CA LEU A 17 3.48 -5.20 -3.47
C LEU A 17 2.12 -4.50 -3.64
N ILE A 18 1.38 -4.85 -4.70
CA ILE A 18 0.11 -4.21 -5.03
C ILE A 18 -0.92 -4.59 -3.98
N PHE A 19 -0.99 -5.87 -3.63
CA PHE A 19 -1.86 -6.36 -2.55
C PHE A 19 -1.56 -5.71 -1.21
N LYS A 20 -0.29 -5.62 -0.80
CA LYS A 20 0.08 -4.99 0.48
C LYS A 20 -0.32 -3.52 0.53
N VAL A 21 -0.12 -2.77 -0.57
CA VAL A 21 -0.59 -1.38 -0.65
C VAL A 21 -2.11 -1.34 -0.55
N ALA A 22 -2.83 -2.10 -1.38
CA ALA A 22 -4.29 -2.09 -1.37
C ALA A 22 -4.84 -2.41 0.03
N ARG A 23 -4.38 -3.51 0.64
CA ARG A 23 -4.79 -3.99 1.97
C ARG A 23 -4.57 -2.95 3.07
N VAL A 24 -3.50 -2.16 3.00
CA VAL A 24 -3.17 -1.14 4.03
C VAL A 24 -4.07 0.10 3.95
N TYR A 25 -4.57 0.43 2.76
CA TYR A 25 -5.35 1.65 2.52
C TYR A 25 -6.86 1.42 2.43
N THR A 26 -7.33 0.18 2.51
CA THR A 26 -8.76 -0.17 2.47
C THR A 26 -9.23 -0.85 3.75
N ASN A 27 -10.55 -0.91 3.96
CA ASN A 27 -11.13 -1.54 5.14
C ASN A 27 -11.84 -2.86 4.82
N THR A 28 -12.38 -3.00 3.61
CA THR A 28 -13.12 -4.19 3.17
C THR A 28 -12.38 -4.93 2.07
N LYS A 29 -12.74 -6.19 1.84
CA LYS A 29 -12.18 -7.00 0.74
C LYS A 29 -12.61 -6.49 -0.63
N GLU A 30 -13.79 -5.87 -0.71
CA GLU A 30 -14.30 -5.29 -1.95
C GLU A 30 -13.47 -4.06 -2.33
N ASP A 31 -13.30 -3.12 -1.38
CA ASP A 31 -12.44 -1.95 -1.55
C ASP A 31 -10.99 -2.36 -1.91
N GLU A 32 -10.46 -3.41 -1.26
CA GLU A 32 -9.12 -3.93 -1.56
C GLU A 32 -8.99 -4.40 -3.01
N ARG A 33 -9.98 -5.15 -3.52
CA ARG A 33 -9.99 -5.64 -4.91
C ARG A 33 -10.12 -4.49 -5.90
N ASP A 34 -10.97 -3.52 -5.61
CA ASP A 34 -11.18 -2.35 -6.44
C ASP A 34 -9.91 -1.49 -6.51
N LEU A 35 -9.28 -1.23 -5.36
CA LEU A 35 -8.04 -0.48 -5.32
C LEU A 35 -6.89 -1.25 -6.00
N TYR A 36 -6.80 -2.56 -5.83
CA TYR A 36 -5.82 -3.39 -6.54
C TYR A 36 -5.95 -3.24 -8.07
N GLN A 37 -7.18 -3.32 -8.59
CA GLN A 37 -7.44 -3.16 -10.02
C GLN A 37 -7.10 -1.75 -10.51
N GLU A 38 -7.47 -0.72 -9.74
CA GLU A 38 -7.16 0.66 -10.07
C GLU A 38 -5.64 0.90 -10.08
N ILE A 39 -4.88 0.31 -9.15
CA ILE A 39 -3.41 0.38 -9.17
C ILE A 39 -2.85 -0.26 -10.44
N ILE A 40 -3.31 -1.45 -10.83
CA ILE A 40 -2.89 -2.09 -12.09
C ILE A 40 -3.19 -1.21 -13.29
N TYR A 41 -4.38 -0.60 -13.33
CA TYR A 41 -4.78 0.31 -14.39
C TYR A 41 -3.85 1.52 -14.49
N GLN A 42 -3.54 2.16 -13.36
CA GLN A 42 -2.61 3.30 -13.33
C GLN A 42 -1.17 2.92 -13.68
N LEU A 43 -0.73 1.72 -13.26
CA LEU A 43 0.56 1.16 -13.66
C LEU A 43 0.63 0.97 -15.18
N TRP A 44 -0.41 0.36 -15.78
CA TRP A 44 -0.49 0.16 -17.23
C TRP A 44 -0.43 1.49 -17.99
N LYS A 45 -1.24 2.46 -17.56
CA LYS A 45 -1.27 3.80 -18.16
C LYS A 45 0.08 4.51 -18.08
N SER A 46 0.82 4.28 -17.00
CA SER A 46 2.12 4.90 -16.77
C SER A 46 3.29 4.11 -17.38
N PHE A 47 3.09 2.85 -17.74
CA PHE A 47 4.15 1.92 -18.12
C PHE A 47 4.96 2.39 -19.33
N ALA A 48 4.28 2.91 -20.35
CA ALA A 48 4.94 3.44 -21.56
C ALA A 48 5.88 4.63 -21.28
N SER A 49 5.70 5.32 -20.15
CA SER A 49 6.52 6.47 -19.74
C SER A 49 7.62 6.11 -18.74
N PHE A 50 7.74 4.83 -18.35
CA PHE A 50 8.73 4.42 -17.36
C PHE A 50 10.14 4.38 -17.96
N ARG A 51 10.97 5.35 -17.57
CA ARG A 51 12.32 5.56 -18.13
C ARG A 51 13.43 4.71 -17.49
N ARG A 52 13.10 3.81 -16.55
CA ARG A 52 14.05 2.93 -15.84
C ARG A 52 15.17 3.67 -15.07
N GLU A 53 14.95 4.93 -14.70
CA GLU A 53 15.87 5.75 -13.89
C GLU A 53 15.85 5.38 -12.40
N SER A 54 14.89 4.55 -11.98
CA SER A 54 14.79 3.97 -10.64
C SER A 54 14.59 2.47 -10.74
N LYS A 55 14.80 1.75 -9.64
CA LYS A 55 14.34 0.35 -9.54
C LYS A 55 12.85 0.27 -9.91
N LEU A 56 12.47 -0.80 -10.59
CA LEU A 56 11.09 -1.05 -11.00
C LEU A 56 10.13 -1.01 -9.80
N SER A 57 10.47 -1.69 -8.70
CA SER A 57 9.65 -1.70 -7.49
C SER A 57 9.48 -0.32 -6.86
N THR A 58 10.49 0.55 -6.93
CA THR A 58 10.40 1.95 -6.46
C THR A 58 9.38 2.72 -7.28
N TRP A 59 9.40 2.58 -8.60
CA TRP A 59 8.40 3.19 -9.49
C TRP A 59 7.00 2.64 -9.21
N MET A 60 6.86 1.31 -9.06
CA MET A 60 5.57 0.68 -8.77
C MET A 60 4.98 1.16 -7.44
N TYR A 61 5.78 1.21 -6.37
CA TYR A 61 5.35 1.73 -5.07
C TYR A 61 4.87 3.18 -5.17
N ARG A 62 5.57 4.02 -5.93
CA ARG A 62 5.16 5.42 -6.13
C ARG A 62 3.79 5.51 -6.79
N ILE A 63 3.55 4.75 -7.87
CA ILE A 63 2.25 4.73 -8.54
C ILE A 63 1.17 4.16 -7.61
N ALA A 64 1.44 3.05 -6.94
CA ALA A 64 0.49 2.38 -6.06
C ALA A 64 0.06 3.26 -4.88
N LEU A 65 1.01 3.89 -4.18
CA LEU A 65 0.73 4.77 -3.05
C LEU A 65 -0.03 6.04 -3.47
N ASN A 66 0.36 6.66 -4.58
CA ASN A 66 -0.35 7.84 -5.11
C ASN A 66 -1.79 7.49 -5.48
N THR A 67 -2.00 6.32 -6.09
CA THR A 67 -3.32 5.83 -6.48
C THR A 67 -4.21 5.58 -5.24
N ALA A 68 -3.67 4.90 -4.23
CA ALA A 68 -4.37 4.66 -2.97
C ALA A 68 -4.77 5.95 -2.25
N ILE A 69 -3.85 6.91 -2.15
CA ILE A 69 -4.12 8.21 -1.51
C ILE A 69 -5.17 9.01 -2.31
N ALA A 70 -5.09 8.98 -3.64
CA ALA A 70 -6.05 9.67 -4.49
C ALA A 70 -7.48 9.11 -4.32
N GLN A 71 -7.60 7.78 -4.26
CA GLN A 71 -8.87 7.09 -4.03
C GLN A 71 -9.44 7.41 -2.64
N LEU A 72 -8.63 7.33 -1.58
CA LEU A 72 -9.06 7.70 -0.22
C LEU A 72 -9.54 9.15 -0.14
N ASN A 73 -8.83 10.08 -0.78
CA ASN A 73 -9.25 11.48 -0.82
C ASN A 73 -10.55 11.68 -1.62
N LYS A 74 -10.82 10.85 -2.63
CA LYS A 74 -12.07 10.86 -3.39
C LYS A 74 -13.24 10.34 -2.55
N GLU A 75 -13.04 9.28 -1.78
CA GLU A 75 -14.05 8.72 -0.87
C GLU A 75 -14.38 9.67 0.28
N LYS A 76 -13.36 10.25 0.94
CA LYS A 76 -13.54 11.28 1.98
C LYS A 76 -14.40 12.46 1.50
N ARG A 77 -14.27 12.84 0.21
CA ARG A 77 -15.05 13.92 -0.41
C ARG A 77 -16.49 13.54 -0.75
N LYS A 78 -16.78 12.26 -1.00
CA LYS A 78 -18.13 11.78 -1.31
C LYS A 78 -19.03 11.63 -0.07
N GLY A 79 -18.43 11.69 1.12
CA GLY A 79 -19.09 11.33 2.37
C GLY A 79 -19.10 9.80 2.53
N TYR A 80 -18.70 9.31 3.69
CA TYR A 80 -18.73 7.87 3.99
C TYR A 80 -20.21 7.42 4.02
N GLN A 81 -20.66 6.75 2.97
CA GLN A 81 -21.92 6.01 3.00
C GLN A 81 -21.56 4.58 3.38
N ILE A 82 -21.71 4.25 4.67
CA ILE A 82 -21.57 2.88 5.14
C ILE A 82 -22.94 2.22 4.91
N PRO A 83 -23.04 1.19 4.05
CA PRO A 83 -24.25 0.38 3.98
C PRO A 83 -24.50 -0.26 5.36
N ILE A 84 -25.73 -0.19 5.86
CA ILE A 84 -26.11 -0.70 7.20
C ILE A 84 -25.74 -2.19 7.37
N ASP A 85 -25.64 -2.93 6.27
CA ASP A 85 -25.36 -4.36 6.24
C ASP A 85 -23.88 -4.72 6.49
N GLU A 86 -22.96 -3.75 6.38
CA GLU A 86 -21.51 -3.97 6.55
C GLU A 86 -21.06 -4.07 8.02
N ILE A 87 -21.96 -3.75 8.97
CA ILE A 87 -21.68 -3.84 10.41
C ILE A 87 -21.55 -5.32 10.87
N LEU A 88 -21.95 -6.30 10.05
CA LEU A 88 -22.13 -7.70 10.47
C LEU A 88 -21.24 -8.75 9.77
N LEU A 89 -20.37 -8.39 8.83
CA LEU A 89 -19.54 -9.38 8.11
C LEU A 89 -18.03 -9.12 8.20
N ASN A 90 -17.49 -9.24 9.41
CA ASN A 90 -16.06 -9.56 9.60
C ASN A 90 -15.88 -11.08 9.70
N LYS A 91 -15.96 -11.78 8.57
CA LYS A 91 -15.37 -13.13 8.43
C LYS A 91 -14.48 -13.17 7.21
N SER A 92 -13.19 -13.09 7.47
CA SER A 92 -12.12 -13.19 6.49
C SER A 92 -11.88 -14.66 6.13
N ASP A 93 -12.36 -15.14 4.99
CA ASP A 93 -11.75 -16.31 4.34
C ASP A 93 -10.40 -15.91 3.72
N VAL A 94 -9.30 -16.46 4.25
CA VAL A 94 -7.92 -16.30 3.75
C VAL A 94 -7.38 -17.70 3.43
N PRO A 95 -6.64 -17.91 2.32
CA PRO A 95 -5.87 -19.13 2.14
C PRO A 95 -4.71 -19.22 3.14
N ASP A 96 -4.86 -20.16 4.06
CA ASP A 96 -3.91 -20.94 4.86
C ASP A 96 -2.40 -20.62 4.70
N THR A 97 -1.80 -19.93 5.70
CA THR A 97 -0.55 -20.39 6.38
C THR A 97 -0.40 -19.71 7.76
N LEU A 98 -0.07 -20.49 8.79
CA LEU A 98 0.14 -20.09 10.21
C LEU A 98 1.14 -18.93 10.49
N ALA A 99 1.77 -18.35 9.46
CA ALA A 99 2.54 -17.11 9.56
C ALA A 99 1.64 -15.84 9.68
N ASP A 100 0.33 -15.99 9.44
CA ASP A 100 -0.60 -14.87 9.25
C ASP A 100 -1.03 -14.13 10.52
N GLU A 101 -1.20 -14.78 11.68
CA GLU A 101 -1.83 -14.09 12.83
C GLU A 101 -1.05 -12.86 13.32
N ARG A 102 0.29 -12.96 13.42
CA ARG A 102 1.16 -11.83 13.79
C ARG A 102 1.18 -10.76 12.70
N SER A 103 1.09 -11.18 11.44
CA SER A 103 1.02 -10.30 10.28
C SER A 103 -0.28 -9.50 10.31
N GLU A 104 -1.41 -10.16 10.58
CA GLU A 104 -2.73 -9.53 10.66
C GLU A 104 -2.81 -8.50 11.80
N VAL A 105 -2.30 -8.84 12.98
CA VAL A 105 -2.22 -7.89 14.10
C VAL A 105 -1.37 -6.68 13.73
N LEU A 106 -0.20 -6.89 13.13
CA LEU A 106 0.65 -5.78 12.66
C LEU A 106 -0.06 -4.91 11.62
N PHE A 107 -0.74 -5.51 10.64
CA PHE A 107 -1.52 -4.77 9.64
C PHE A 107 -2.65 -3.98 10.29
N ALA A 108 -3.34 -4.54 11.29
CA ALA A 108 -4.39 -3.83 12.02
C ALA A 108 -3.85 -2.60 12.76
N HIS A 109 -2.66 -2.68 13.35
CA HIS A 109 -1.98 -1.52 13.95
C HIS A 109 -1.53 -0.50 12.91
N ILE A 110 -0.97 -0.94 11.78
CA ILE A 110 -0.57 -0.06 10.68
C ILE A 110 -1.77 0.71 10.12
N LYS A 111 -2.95 0.09 10.00
CA LYS A 111 -4.17 0.76 9.52
C LYS A 111 -4.59 1.96 10.37
N ARG A 112 -4.22 2.00 11.65
CA ARG A 112 -4.50 3.12 12.59
C ARG A 112 -3.52 4.29 12.45
N LEU A 113 -2.43 4.13 11.71
CA LEU A 113 -1.50 5.21 11.42
C LEU A 113 -2.12 6.22 10.44
N SER A 114 -1.56 7.43 10.37
CA SER A 114 -1.94 8.38 9.32
C SER A 114 -1.49 7.88 7.93
N ASP A 115 -2.17 8.29 6.86
CA ASP A 115 -1.87 7.85 5.49
C ASP A 115 -0.37 7.99 5.11
N PRO A 116 0.33 9.11 5.45
CA PRO A 116 1.77 9.20 5.20
C PRO A 116 2.62 8.23 6.02
N GLU A 117 2.20 7.95 7.26
CA GLU A 117 2.91 7.02 8.16
C GLU A 117 2.78 5.57 7.66
N LYS A 118 1.59 5.18 7.16
CA LYS A 118 1.35 3.88 6.51
C LYS A 118 2.33 3.64 5.36
N GLY A 119 2.47 4.61 4.47
CA GLY A 119 3.38 4.52 3.33
C GLY A 119 4.84 4.36 3.77
N ILE A 120 5.29 5.16 4.73
CA ILE A 120 6.68 5.12 5.23
C ILE A 120 6.99 3.76 5.86
N ILE A 121 6.14 3.26 6.77
CA ILE A 121 6.42 2.00 7.46
C ILE A 121 6.33 0.81 6.52
N LEU A 122 5.38 0.79 5.59
CA LEU A 122 5.26 -0.26 4.59
C LEU A 122 6.54 -0.37 3.77
N LEU A 123 7.04 0.73 3.22
CA LEU A 123 8.26 0.74 2.42
C LEU A 123 9.50 0.32 3.24
N TYR A 124 9.57 0.70 4.51
CA TYR A 124 10.64 0.26 5.39
C TYR A 124 10.63 -1.25 5.64
N LEU A 125 9.45 -1.84 5.87
CA LEU A 125 9.28 -3.30 6.03
C LEU A 125 9.64 -4.05 4.74
N GLU A 126 9.49 -3.41 3.59
CA GLU A 126 9.88 -3.91 2.27
C GLU A 126 11.38 -3.72 1.97
N GLY A 127 12.17 -3.33 2.98
CA GLY A 127 13.62 -3.20 2.91
C GLY A 127 14.10 -1.97 2.12
N LYS A 128 13.23 -1.00 1.85
CA LYS A 128 13.63 0.25 1.20
C LYS A 128 14.48 1.09 2.14
N ASN A 129 15.58 1.61 1.62
CA ASN A 129 16.41 2.54 2.37
C ASN A 129 15.76 3.93 2.43
N TYR A 130 16.30 4.83 3.26
CA TYR A 130 15.66 6.14 3.50
C TYR A 130 15.59 7.02 2.25
N GLU A 131 16.56 6.91 1.35
CA GLU A 131 16.56 7.64 0.07
C GLU A 131 15.51 7.10 -0.90
N GLU A 132 15.32 5.78 -0.95
CA GLU A 132 14.27 5.15 -1.74
C GLU A 132 12.89 5.54 -1.20
N ILE A 133 12.70 5.52 0.12
CA ILE A 133 11.44 5.95 0.75
C ILE A 133 11.19 7.43 0.48
N ALA A 134 12.19 8.28 0.61
CA ALA A 134 12.12 9.71 0.28
C ALA A 134 11.66 9.93 -1.17
N THR A 135 12.30 9.23 -2.12
CA THR A 135 11.96 9.28 -3.56
C THR A 135 10.53 8.85 -3.83
N ILE A 136 10.04 7.81 -3.13
CA ILE A 136 8.70 7.27 -3.33
C ILE A 136 7.63 8.18 -2.72
N THR A 137 7.88 8.71 -1.53
CA THR A 137 6.90 9.44 -0.72
C THR A 137 6.92 10.95 -0.93
N GLY A 138 7.98 11.50 -1.53
CA GLY A 138 8.20 12.94 -1.68
C GLY A 138 8.72 13.64 -0.42
N PHE A 139 9.03 12.91 0.65
CA PHE A 139 9.70 13.46 1.83
C PHE A 139 11.22 13.53 1.65
N THR A 140 11.91 14.26 2.52
CA THR A 140 13.37 14.19 2.62
C THR A 140 13.79 12.95 3.42
N ALA A 141 14.97 12.38 3.15
CA ALA A 141 15.48 11.22 3.88
C ALA A 141 15.58 11.47 5.39
N THR A 142 15.95 12.69 5.80
CA THR A 142 15.93 13.10 7.22
C THR A 142 14.53 13.03 7.82
N ASN A 143 13.52 13.55 7.10
CA ASN A 143 12.13 13.52 7.55
C ASN A 143 11.60 12.08 7.64
N VAL A 144 11.96 11.22 6.69
CA VAL A 144 11.69 9.77 6.74
C VAL A 144 12.26 9.17 8.03
N GLY A 145 13.54 9.40 8.34
CA GLY A 145 14.17 8.87 9.55
C GLY A 145 13.46 9.32 10.84
N THR A 146 13.17 10.62 10.97
CA THR A 146 12.43 11.15 12.13
C THR A 146 11.03 10.55 12.26
N ARG A 147 10.28 10.47 11.15
CA ARG A 147 8.93 9.87 11.14
C ARG A 147 8.99 8.39 11.49
N LEU A 148 9.92 7.64 10.93
CA LEU A 148 10.05 6.21 11.18
C LEU A 148 10.32 5.91 12.66
N GLY A 149 11.15 6.72 13.33
CA GLY A 149 11.34 6.61 14.78
C GLY A 149 10.03 6.77 15.57
N ARG A 150 9.23 7.79 15.24
CA ARG A 150 7.92 8.02 15.86
C ARG A 150 6.91 6.92 15.53
N ILE A 151 6.89 6.43 14.29
CA ILE A 151 6.00 5.33 13.88
C ILE A 151 6.32 4.06 14.65
N LYS A 152 7.60 3.70 14.78
CA LYS A 152 8.03 2.54 15.58
C LYS A 152 7.60 2.65 17.04
N GLN A 153 7.73 3.84 17.64
CA GLN A 153 7.23 4.09 19.01
C GLN A 153 5.71 3.89 19.13
N LYS A 154 4.93 4.43 18.19
CA LYS A 154 3.47 4.25 18.14
C LYS A 154 3.05 2.78 18.01
N LEU A 155 3.76 2.00 17.18
CA LEU A 155 3.46 0.58 17.00
C LEU A 155 3.82 -0.22 18.25
N MET A 156 4.98 0.05 18.87
CA MET A 156 5.39 -0.61 20.11
C MET A 156 4.42 -0.33 21.27
N SER A 157 3.90 0.89 21.40
CA SER A 157 2.94 1.24 22.46
C SER A 157 1.55 0.61 22.29
N GLN A 158 1.26 0.00 21.14
CA GLN A 158 -0.03 -0.65 20.87
C GLN A 158 0.03 -2.17 21.00
N ILE A 159 1.23 -2.75 21.05
CA ILE A 159 1.47 -4.19 21.20
C ILE A 159 1.59 -4.58 22.69
N ASN A 160 1.93 -3.63 23.56
CA ASN A 160 1.92 -3.76 25.02
C ASN A 160 0.56 -3.35 25.59
#